data_AF-A0A2V8R5Q4-F1
#
_entry.id   AF-A0A2V8R5Q4-F1
#
_cell.length_a   1.000
_cell.length_b   1.000
_cell.length_c   1.000
_cell.angle_alpha   90.00
_cell.angle_beta   90.00
_cell.angle_gamma   90.00
#
_symmetry.space_group_name_H-M   'P 1'
#
loop_
_entity.id
_entity.type
_entity.pdbx_description
1 polymer ?
#
loop_
_entity_poly.entity_id
_entity_poly.type
_entity_poly.pdbx_seq_one_letter_code
_entity_poly.pdbx_strand_id
1 'polypeptide(L)'
;MRLAFLLSICFIILYSLSQMTPSAQTPSPLPKPPDAVYLLKPAHVFDGESAQPHDGWVVLVRGEKIEAIGSATEVKAPTDAKVIDLPGMTLMPGLIDAHSHVLLHPYSETVWNDQVAREALSLRVARATNHLRSTLLAGFTSLRDLGTEGAGYADVGLKQAVQQAII
;
A
#
# COMPACT_ATOMS: atom_id res chain seq x y z
N MET A 1 13.61 4.23 -62.56
CA MET A 1 12.50 3.44 -61.98
C MET A 1 12.90 2.60 -60.75
N ARG A 2 13.91 2.99 -59.95
CA ARG A 2 14.34 2.27 -58.72
C ARG A 2 14.43 3.13 -57.46
N LEU A 3 14.19 4.45 -57.56
CA LEU A 3 14.33 5.39 -56.44
C LEU A 3 13.00 5.68 -55.71
N ALA A 4 11.85 5.42 -56.34
CA ALA A 4 10.53 5.64 -55.75
C ALA A 4 10.10 4.52 -54.76
N PHE A 5 10.72 3.34 -54.83
CA PHE A 5 10.35 2.20 -53.98
C PHE A 5 10.97 2.26 -52.57
N LEU A 6 12.16 2.86 -52.42
CA LEU A 6 12.83 2.95 -51.10
C LEU A 6 12.21 4.02 -50.18
N LEU A 7 11.65 5.10 -50.74
CA LEU A 7 11.00 6.16 -49.95
C LEU A 7 9.64 5.74 -49.37
N SER A 8 8.95 4.79 -50.02
CA SER A 8 7.66 4.27 -49.54
C SER A 8 7.81 3.29 -48.36
N ILE A 9 8.87 2.49 -48.34
CA ILE A 9 9.14 1.53 -47.25
C ILE A 9 9.56 2.25 -45.97
N CYS A 10 10.30 3.36 -46.08
CA CYS A 10 10.72 4.17 -44.93
C CYS A 10 9.52 4.84 -44.23
N PHE A 11 8.50 5.29 -44.98
CA PHE A 11 7.31 5.92 -44.42
C PHE A 11 6.37 4.92 -43.70
N ILE A 12 6.32 3.67 -44.15
CA ILE A 12 5.49 2.62 -43.53
C ILE A 12 6.08 2.14 -42.18
N ILE A 13 7.42 2.13 -42.06
CA ILE A 13 8.10 1.77 -40.80
C ILE A 13 7.96 2.90 -39.76
N LEU A 14 8.01 4.16 -40.18
CA LEU A 14 7.80 5.31 -39.29
C LEU A 14 6.35 5.46 -38.80
N TYR A 15 5.34 5.05 -39.59
CA TYR A 15 3.94 5.12 -39.16
C TYR A 15 3.55 4.00 -38.17
N SER A 16 4.24 2.86 -38.22
CA SER A 16 3.91 1.68 -37.39
C SER A 16 4.47 1.74 -35.96
N LEU A 17 5.44 2.63 -35.68
CA LEU A 17 5.97 2.82 -34.32
C LEU A 17 5.11 3.75 -33.45
N SER A 18 4.17 4.50 -34.04
CA SER A 18 3.40 5.52 -33.31
C SER A 18 2.14 5.00 -32.61
N GLN A 19 1.91 3.68 -32.59
CA GLN A 19 0.70 3.06 -32.02
C GLN A 19 0.96 2.08 -30.86
N MET A 20 2.21 1.94 -30.41
CA MET A 20 2.50 1.26 -29.14
C MET A 20 2.38 2.26 -28.00
N THR A 21 1.15 2.67 -27.69
CA THR A 21 0.86 3.12 -26.33
C THR A 21 0.97 1.89 -25.43
N PRO A 22 1.81 1.91 -24.37
CA PRO A 22 1.74 0.89 -23.35
C PRO A 22 0.31 0.94 -22.80
N SER A 23 -0.49 -0.08 -23.11
CA SER A 23 -1.71 -0.30 -22.37
C SER A 23 -1.24 -0.60 -20.95
N ALA A 24 -1.39 0.37 -20.05
CA ALA A 24 -1.25 0.12 -18.63
C ALA A 24 -2.35 -0.90 -18.29
N GLN A 25 -2.00 -2.18 -18.33
CA GLN A 25 -2.85 -3.25 -17.82
C GLN A 25 -3.15 -2.87 -16.39
N THR A 26 -4.39 -2.47 -16.15
CA THR A 26 -4.88 -2.23 -14.81
C THR A 26 -4.70 -3.57 -14.10
N PRO A 27 -3.87 -3.66 -13.05
CA PRO A 27 -3.66 -4.92 -12.37
C PRO A 27 -5.03 -5.45 -11.96
N SER A 28 -5.28 -6.73 -12.28
CA SER A 28 -6.49 -7.41 -11.82
C SER A 28 -6.60 -7.19 -10.31
N PRO A 29 -7.76 -6.77 -9.77
CA PRO A 29 -7.94 -6.71 -8.32
C PRO A 29 -7.56 -8.06 -7.73
N LEU A 30 -6.84 -8.05 -6.62
CA LEU A 30 -6.58 -9.27 -5.87
C LEU A 30 -7.90 -10.01 -5.64
N PRO A 31 -7.88 -11.35 -5.59
CA PRO A 31 -9.04 -12.11 -5.12
C PRO A 31 -9.41 -11.52 -3.76
N LYS A 32 -10.61 -10.91 -3.69
CA LYS A 32 -11.14 -10.40 -2.44
C LYS A 32 -11.01 -11.53 -1.42
N PRO A 33 -10.45 -11.30 -0.22
CA PRO A 33 -10.47 -12.32 0.82
C PRO A 33 -11.89 -12.87 0.90
N PRO A 34 -12.09 -14.18 1.15
CA PRO A 34 -13.42 -14.69 1.43
C PRO A 34 -14.08 -13.77 2.48
N ASP A 35 -15.41 -13.66 2.49
CA ASP A 35 -16.18 -12.76 3.38
C ASP A 35 -16.07 -13.20 4.87
N ALA A 36 -14.84 -13.40 5.34
CA ALA A 36 -14.45 -13.67 6.69
C ALA A 36 -14.94 -12.51 7.54
N VAL A 37 -15.60 -12.90 8.62
CA VAL A 37 -16.13 -11.98 9.59
C VAL A 37 -15.26 -12.08 10.83
N TYR A 38 -14.79 -10.94 11.31
CA TYR A 38 -14.02 -10.83 12.54
C TYR A 38 -14.78 -9.94 13.53
N LEU A 39 -14.86 -10.38 14.78
CA LEU A 39 -15.31 -9.54 15.89
C LEU A 39 -14.10 -9.22 16.77
N LEU A 40 -13.66 -7.97 16.75
CA LEU A 40 -12.57 -7.47 17.56
C LEU A 40 -13.13 -7.00 18.91
N LYS A 41 -12.59 -7.54 20.02
CA LYS A 41 -13.04 -7.26 21.39
C LYS A 41 -11.91 -6.66 22.25
N PRO A 42 -11.60 -5.37 22.07
CA PRO A 42 -10.65 -4.65 22.92
C PRO A 42 -11.27 -4.24 24.26
N ALA A 43 -10.45 -3.66 25.15
CA ALA A 43 -10.97 -2.96 26.34
C ALA A 43 -11.59 -1.61 25.97
N HIS A 44 -10.94 -0.90 25.04
CA HIS A 44 -11.34 0.43 24.59
C HIS A 44 -11.27 0.54 23.07
N VAL A 45 -12.11 1.39 22.48
CA VAL A 45 -12.00 1.79 21.06
C VAL A 45 -11.87 3.30 20.98
N PHE A 46 -10.76 3.77 20.42
CA PHE A 46 -10.62 5.17 19.98
C PHE A 46 -11.08 5.26 18.53
N ASP A 47 -12.07 6.11 18.24
CA ASP A 47 -12.68 6.24 16.89
C ASP A 47 -11.98 7.27 16.00
N GLY A 48 -11.10 8.11 16.57
CA GLY A 48 -10.43 9.21 15.86
C GLY A 48 -11.24 10.50 15.78
N GLU A 49 -12.47 10.53 16.30
CA GLU A 49 -13.36 11.70 16.30
C GLU A 49 -13.65 12.20 17.72
N SER A 50 -13.95 11.27 18.63
CA SER A 50 -14.25 11.54 20.03
C SER A 50 -12.99 11.87 20.82
N ALA A 51 -13.10 12.78 21.78
CA ALA A 51 -11.96 13.18 22.61
C ALA A 51 -11.45 12.08 23.56
N GLN A 52 -12.29 11.10 23.89
CA GLN A 52 -11.97 9.98 24.77
C GLN A 52 -12.30 8.65 24.08
N PRO A 53 -11.53 7.58 24.35
CA PRO A 53 -11.89 6.23 23.91
C PRO A 53 -13.21 5.75 24.52
N HIS A 54 -13.87 4.84 23.81
CA HIS A 54 -15.12 4.21 24.24
C HIS A 54 -14.84 2.86 24.92
N ASP A 55 -15.26 2.73 26.17
CA ASP A 55 -15.09 1.52 26.98
C ASP A 55 -16.05 0.41 26.55
N GLY A 56 -15.56 -0.83 26.45
CA GLY A 56 -16.38 -2.01 26.16
C GLY A 56 -16.98 -2.03 24.75
N TRP A 57 -16.50 -1.15 23.86
CA TRP A 57 -16.86 -1.17 22.45
C TRP A 57 -16.16 -2.32 21.71
N VAL A 58 -16.82 -2.80 20.67
CA VAL A 58 -16.34 -3.86 19.78
C VAL A 58 -16.44 -3.41 18.33
N VAL A 59 -15.62 -4.03 17.46
CA VAL A 59 -15.60 -3.72 16.03
C VAL A 59 -15.85 -5.00 15.23
N LEU A 60 -16.92 -5.01 14.44
CA LEU A 60 -17.26 -6.07 13.52
C LEU A 60 -16.71 -5.72 12.13
N VAL A 61 -15.88 -6.60 11.58
CA VAL A 61 -15.25 -6.44 10.27
C VAL A 61 -15.71 -7.56 9.35
N ARG A 62 -16.15 -7.20 8.14
CA ARG A 62 -16.51 -8.16 7.08
C ARG A 62 -15.65 -7.90 5.85
N GLY A 63 -14.79 -8.87 5.51
CA GLY A 63 -13.80 -8.69 4.45
C GLY A 63 -12.88 -7.51 4.77
N GLU A 64 -12.89 -6.47 3.93
CA GLU A 64 -12.03 -5.29 4.02
C GLU A 64 -12.72 -4.06 4.64
N LYS A 65 -13.94 -4.23 5.18
CA LYS A 65 -14.75 -3.11 5.69
C LYS A 65 -15.17 -3.34 7.13
N ILE A 66 -15.23 -2.25 7.89
CA ILE A 66 -15.92 -2.21 9.17
C ILE A 66 -17.43 -2.28 8.87
N GLU A 67 -18.09 -3.32 9.35
CA GLU A 67 -19.53 -3.54 9.20
C GLU A 67 -20.31 -2.84 10.32
N ALA A 68 -19.79 -2.89 11.55
CA ALA A 68 -20.38 -2.21 12.70
C ALA A 68 -19.33 -1.91 13.79
N ILE A 69 -19.61 -0.90 14.59
CA ILE A 69 -18.85 -0.48 15.77
C ILE A 69 -19.84 0.01 16.83
N GLY A 70 -19.57 -0.27 18.10
CA GLY A 70 -20.42 0.18 19.21
C GLY A 70 -20.25 -0.69 20.44
N SER A 71 -21.14 -0.52 21.43
CA SER A 71 -21.14 -1.34 22.64
C SER A 71 -21.26 -2.83 22.31
N ALA A 72 -20.57 -3.69 23.08
CA ALA A 72 -20.64 -5.14 22.96
C ALA A 72 -22.08 -5.70 23.05
N THR A 73 -23.01 -4.99 23.69
CA THR A 73 -24.42 -5.41 23.79
C THR A 73 -25.24 -5.07 22.53
N GLU A 74 -24.81 -4.06 21.78
CA GLU A 74 -25.52 -3.52 20.61
C GLU A 74 -25.07 -4.18 19.31
N VAL A 75 -23.75 -4.39 19.15
CA VAL A 75 -23.19 -5.00 17.94
C VAL A 75 -23.54 -6.49 17.89
N LYS A 76 -24.29 -6.90 16.86
CA LYS A 76 -24.66 -8.30 16.63
C LYS A 76 -23.71 -8.92 15.61
N ALA A 77 -22.76 -9.72 16.09
CA ALA A 77 -21.91 -10.53 15.22
C ALA A 77 -22.64 -11.84 14.82
N PRO A 78 -22.47 -12.31 13.57
CA PRO A 78 -22.96 -13.63 13.17
C PRO A 78 -22.19 -14.74 13.90
N THR A 79 -22.80 -15.92 14.01
CA THR A 79 -22.26 -17.04 14.82
C THR A 79 -20.96 -17.63 14.27
N ASP A 80 -20.65 -17.41 13.00
CA ASP A 80 -19.43 -17.83 12.33
C ASP A 80 -18.31 -16.76 12.38
N ALA A 81 -18.54 -15.61 13.03
CA ALA A 81 -17.53 -14.60 13.21
C ALA A 81 -16.36 -15.12 14.06
N LYS A 82 -15.14 -14.91 13.55
CA LYS A 82 -13.90 -15.19 14.28
C LYS A 82 -13.70 -14.10 15.33
N VAL A 83 -13.77 -14.49 16.59
CA VAL A 83 -13.57 -13.56 17.72
C VAL A 83 -12.08 -13.38 17.97
N ILE A 84 -11.63 -12.13 18.08
CA ILE A 84 -10.28 -11.75 18.50
C ILE A 84 -10.39 -10.93 19.78
N ASP A 85 -10.07 -11.55 20.91
CA ASP A 85 -10.04 -10.88 22.22
C ASP A 85 -8.72 -10.11 22.40
N LEU A 86 -8.83 -8.83 22.79
CA LEU A 86 -7.71 -7.90 22.94
C LEU A 86 -7.76 -7.23 24.33
N PRO A 87 -7.66 -8.02 25.42
CA PRO A 87 -7.87 -7.53 26.78
C PRO A 87 -6.84 -6.47 27.16
N GLY A 88 -7.30 -5.39 27.80
CA GLY A 88 -6.46 -4.27 28.22
C GLY A 88 -5.89 -3.41 27.09
N MET A 89 -6.24 -3.70 25.83
CA MET A 89 -5.79 -2.92 24.68
C MET A 89 -6.82 -1.86 24.28
N THR A 90 -6.32 -0.75 23.74
CA THR A 90 -7.11 0.25 23.02
C THR A 90 -6.97 0.02 21.53
N LEU A 91 -8.06 -0.33 20.86
CA LEU A 91 -8.11 -0.41 19.41
C LEU A 91 -8.27 0.99 18.82
N MET A 92 -7.58 1.28 17.72
CA MET A 92 -7.62 2.57 17.04
C MET A 92 -7.57 2.41 15.52
N PRO A 93 -7.96 3.43 14.74
CA PRO A 93 -7.67 3.49 13.32
C PRO A 93 -6.18 3.28 13.06
N GLY A 94 -5.86 2.64 11.93
CA GLY A 94 -4.48 2.54 11.48
C GLY A 94 -3.89 3.94 11.23
N LEU A 95 -2.63 4.11 11.59
CA LEU A 95 -1.95 5.40 11.51
C LEU A 95 -1.64 5.78 10.06
N ILE A 96 -1.54 7.09 9.81
CA ILE A 96 -1.23 7.66 8.50
C ILE A 96 0.06 8.47 8.61
N ASP A 97 1.05 8.14 7.77
CA ASP A 97 2.25 8.96 7.58
C ASP A 97 2.13 9.82 6.31
N ALA A 98 2.06 11.13 6.47
CA ALA A 98 1.89 12.06 5.36
C ALA A 98 3.22 12.48 4.69
N HIS A 99 4.37 12.06 5.24
CA HIS A 99 5.70 12.45 4.78
C HIS A 99 6.71 11.31 5.00
N SER A 100 6.68 10.33 4.11
CA SER A 100 7.68 9.24 4.09
C SER A 100 8.63 9.37 2.90
N HIS A 101 9.77 8.68 3.01
CA HIS A 101 10.70 8.41 1.91
C HIS A 101 11.15 6.95 1.99
N VAL A 102 10.37 6.02 1.42
CA VAL A 102 10.55 4.58 1.65
C VAL A 102 11.81 4.01 1.00
N LEU A 103 12.38 4.74 0.04
CA LEU A 103 13.60 4.38 -0.72
C LEU A 103 14.90 4.96 -0.12
N LEU A 104 14.80 5.66 1.01
CA LEU A 104 15.94 6.10 1.82
C LEU A 104 16.07 5.24 3.07
N HIS A 105 17.26 5.23 3.65
CA HIS A 105 17.53 4.64 4.96
C HIS A 105 18.24 5.67 5.86
N PRO A 106 18.43 5.38 7.16
CA PRO A 106 18.92 6.37 8.12
C PRO A 106 20.21 7.07 7.69
N TYR A 107 20.22 8.41 7.79
CA TYR A 107 21.39 9.22 7.42
C TYR A 107 22.62 9.00 8.32
N SER A 108 22.44 8.36 9.47
CA SER A 108 23.52 7.90 10.34
C SER A 108 24.29 6.70 9.79
N GLU A 109 23.71 5.94 8.86
CA GLU A 109 24.37 4.81 8.20
C GLU A 109 25.13 5.28 6.93
N THR A 110 24.43 6.03 6.08
CA THR A 110 24.98 6.59 4.84
C THR A 110 24.36 7.97 4.59
N VAL A 111 25.17 8.97 4.23
CA VAL A 111 24.65 10.31 3.92
C VAL A 111 23.77 10.32 2.67
N TRP A 112 22.77 11.21 2.63
CA TRP A 112 21.78 11.28 1.54
C TRP A 112 22.41 11.30 0.14
N ASN A 113 23.44 12.13 -0.08
CA ASN A 113 24.12 12.23 -1.39
C ASN A 113 24.63 10.87 -1.88
N ASP A 114 25.18 10.06 -0.99
CA ASP A 114 25.75 8.76 -1.35
C ASP A 114 24.65 7.71 -1.57
N GLN A 115 23.56 7.75 -0.79
CA GLN A 115 22.39 6.91 -1.04
C GLN A 115 21.81 7.18 -2.44
N VAL A 116 21.65 8.45 -2.81
CA VAL A 116 21.02 8.83 -4.07
C VAL A 116 21.95 8.62 -5.27
N ALA A 117 23.23 9.00 -5.15
CA ALA A 117 24.16 9.02 -6.28
C ALA A 117 24.96 7.74 -6.48
N ARG A 118 25.12 6.90 -5.44
CA ARG A 118 26.04 5.75 -5.47
C ARG A 118 25.36 4.40 -5.29
N GLU A 119 24.23 4.33 -4.59
CA GLU A 119 23.55 3.06 -4.41
C GLU A 119 22.80 2.63 -5.68
N ALA A 120 22.90 1.34 -6.01
CA ALA A 120 22.13 0.78 -7.10
C ALA A 120 20.62 0.88 -6.81
N LEU A 121 19.84 1.24 -7.82
CA LEU A 121 18.38 1.32 -7.72
C LEU A 121 17.77 0.02 -7.17
N SER A 122 18.23 -1.14 -7.65
CA SER A 122 17.74 -2.45 -7.21
C SER A 122 17.98 -2.69 -5.72
N LEU A 123 19.11 -2.24 -5.18
CA LEU A 123 19.40 -2.34 -3.75
C LEU A 123 18.44 -1.46 -2.93
N ARG A 124 18.22 -0.21 -3.36
CA ARG A 124 17.29 0.71 -2.70
C ARG A 124 15.86 0.18 -2.70
N VAL A 125 15.40 -0.37 -3.82
CA VAL A 125 14.07 -1.00 -3.94
C VAL A 125 13.96 -2.23 -3.02
N ALA A 126 14.97 -3.09 -3.00
CA ALA A 126 14.97 -4.26 -2.11
C ALA A 126 14.95 -3.86 -0.63
N ARG A 127 15.59 -2.75 -0.26
CA ARG A 127 15.53 -2.23 1.12
C ARG A 127 14.14 -1.65 1.44
N ALA A 128 13.53 -0.95 0.49
CA ALA A 128 12.22 -0.34 0.65
C ALA A 128 11.11 -1.36 0.95
N THR A 129 11.19 -2.60 0.46
CA THR A 129 10.22 -3.65 0.82
C THR A 129 10.25 -3.95 2.33
N ASN A 130 11.44 -3.98 2.94
CA ASN A 130 11.61 -4.14 4.38
C ASN A 130 11.13 -2.90 5.16
N HIS A 131 11.35 -1.70 4.62
CA HIS A 131 10.85 -0.47 5.22
C HIS A 131 9.32 -0.46 5.25
N LEU A 132 8.65 -0.76 4.13
CA LEU A 132 7.19 -0.87 4.06
C LEU A 132 6.63 -1.87 5.07
N ARG A 133 7.25 -3.05 5.17
CA ARG A 133 6.87 -4.06 6.17
C ARG A 133 7.04 -3.54 7.60
N SER A 134 8.16 -2.89 7.88
CA SER A 134 8.45 -2.34 9.21
C SER A 134 7.47 -1.22 9.59
N THR A 135 7.15 -0.34 8.64
CA THR A 135 6.16 0.72 8.80
C THR A 135 4.77 0.17 9.09
N LEU A 136 4.35 -0.87 8.35
CA LEU A 136 3.07 -1.54 8.60
C LEU A 136 3.01 -2.18 9.99
N LEU A 137 4.08 -2.88 10.40
CA LEU A 137 4.17 -3.50 11.73
C LEU A 137 4.25 -2.48 12.87
N ALA A 138 4.69 -1.25 12.58
CA ALA A 138 4.64 -0.13 13.51
C ALA A 138 3.24 0.50 13.64
N GLY A 139 2.24 0.03 12.89
CA GLY A 139 0.85 0.47 12.97
C GLY A 139 0.42 1.49 11.90
N PHE A 140 1.31 1.85 10.97
CA PHE A 140 0.98 2.73 9.85
C PHE A 140 0.41 1.92 8.69
N THR A 141 -0.91 2.02 8.49
CA THR A 141 -1.62 1.29 7.42
C THR A 141 -1.72 2.10 6.13
N SER A 142 -1.31 3.36 6.15
CA SER A 142 -1.27 4.23 4.98
C SER A 142 -0.12 5.19 5.09
N LEU A 143 0.53 5.46 3.97
CA LEU A 143 1.59 6.46 3.90
C LEU A 143 1.59 7.18 2.56
N ARG A 144 2.20 8.35 2.54
CA ARG A 144 2.51 9.11 1.33
C ARG A 144 4.02 9.27 1.20
N ASP A 145 4.59 8.58 0.23
CA ASP A 145 5.96 8.84 -0.20
C ASP A 145 6.01 10.21 -0.89
N LEU A 146 6.90 11.09 -0.41
CA LEU A 146 7.04 12.46 -0.89
C LEU A 146 8.23 12.68 -1.81
N GLY A 147 8.87 11.61 -2.26
CA GLY A 147 9.96 11.70 -3.21
C GLY A 147 10.74 10.41 -3.24
N THR A 148 10.92 9.88 -4.44
CA THR A 148 11.76 8.70 -4.67
C THR A 148 13.25 8.99 -4.62
N GLU A 149 13.63 10.27 -4.49
CA GLU A 149 15.02 10.71 -4.30
C GLU A 149 15.95 10.09 -5.37
N GLY A 150 15.62 10.35 -6.64
CA GLY A 150 16.38 9.86 -7.80
C GLY A 150 16.03 8.45 -8.27
N ALA A 151 15.07 7.76 -7.64
CA ALA A 151 14.67 6.40 -8.02
C ALA A 151 13.47 6.33 -9.01
N GLY A 152 13.20 7.40 -9.75
CA GLY A 152 12.15 7.42 -10.78
C GLY A 152 10.76 7.11 -10.20
N TYR A 153 10.07 6.11 -10.77
CA TYR A 153 8.74 5.64 -10.35
C TYR A 153 8.78 4.40 -9.45
N ALA A 154 9.89 4.17 -8.74
CA ALA A 154 10.04 2.99 -7.90
C ALA A 154 9.00 2.90 -6.78
N ASP A 155 8.51 4.04 -6.26
CA ASP A 155 7.38 4.12 -5.31
C ASP A 155 6.07 3.59 -5.92
N VAL A 156 5.76 3.96 -7.17
CA VAL A 156 4.60 3.44 -7.91
C VAL A 156 4.74 1.94 -8.12
N GLY A 157 5.94 1.47 -8.48
CA GLY A 157 6.24 0.05 -8.62
C GLY A 157 6.08 -0.73 -7.30
N LEU A 158 6.55 -0.16 -6.18
CA LEU A 158 6.37 -0.73 -4.85
C LEU A 158 4.88 -0.78 -4.45
N LYS A 159 4.12 0.28 -4.73
CA LYS A 159 2.67 0.29 -4.52
C LYS A 159 1.99 -0.82 -5.32
N GLN A 160 2.36 -1.00 -6.59
CA GLN A 160 1.84 -2.09 -7.41
C GLN A 160 2.23 -3.47 -6.85
N ALA A 161 3.45 -3.64 -6.36
CA ALA A 161 3.91 -4.88 -5.75
C ALA A 161 3.09 -5.24 -4.49
N VAL A 162 2.80 -4.28 -3.62
CA VAL A 162 1.89 -4.46 -2.48
C VAL A 162 0.47 -4.83 -2.96
N GLN A 163 -0.06 -4.09 -3.94
CA GLN A 163 -1.40 -4.33 -4.49
C GLN A 163 -1.52 -5.66 -5.22
N GLN A 164 -0.42 -6.25 -5.68
CA GLN A 164 -0.38 -7.57 -6.31
C GLN A 164 0.03 -8.67 -5.31
N ALA A 165 0.18 -8.34 -4.02
CA ALA A 165 0.63 -9.24 -2.97
C ALA A 165 1.97 -9.94 -3.27
N ILE A 166 2.87 -9.25 -3.99
CA ILE A 166 4.24 -9.71 -4.23
C ILE A 166 5.10 -9.51 -2.98
N ILE A 167 4.83 -8.44 -2.24
CA ILE A 167 5.48 -8.05 -0.98
C ILE A 167 4.44 -7.67 0.07
#